data_AF-A0A383E174-F1
#
_entry.id   AF-A0A383E174-F1
#
_cell.length_a   1.000
_cell.length_b   1.000
_cell.length_c   1.000
_cell.angle_alpha   90.00
_cell.angle_beta   90.00
_cell.angle_gamma   90.00
#
_symmetry.space_group_name_H-M   'P 1'
#
loop_
_entity.id
_entity.type
_entity.pdbx_description
1 polymer ?
#
loop_
_entity_poly.entity_id
_entity_poly.type
_entity_poly.pdbx_seq_one_letter_code
_entity_poly.pdbx_strand_id
1 'polypeptide(L)'
;ERNENRRLKFGGIEINTRNNAPWYAPKLDHIAVTRLENQTEHQILAPFNTTLGWVRFSPNGSYLSYVVIRDTGVEQWIFDLVSGIPRPLTSASLNATWGEPCQWLADSTGVLCTFVRSGRGSPPEGNVPLFEYYLTSQLATVQLATGRRRDVGNPAILTSASTTEDGQSIIVIRLTEPFSPEVPVSHVVQSIETWDREGRVLHQVTR
;
A
#
# COMPACT_ATOMS: atom_id res chain seq x y z
N GLU A 1 -1.53 3.23 -29.23
CA GLU A 1 -2.94 3.01 -28.86
C GLU A 1 -3.18 2.08 -27.66
N ARG A 2 -2.86 0.77 -27.63
CA ARG A 2 -3.20 -0.11 -26.47
C ARG A 2 -2.48 0.22 -25.13
N ASN A 3 -1.44 1.05 -25.15
CA ASN A 3 -0.61 1.41 -23.99
C ASN A 3 -0.87 2.80 -23.40
N GLU A 4 -1.54 3.72 -24.10
CA GLU A 4 -1.73 5.09 -23.62
C GLU A 4 -2.77 5.18 -22.49
N ASN A 5 -3.83 4.37 -22.53
CA ASN A 5 -4.84 4.31 -21.46
C ASN A 5 -4.37 3.60 -20.17
N ARG A 6 -3.13 3.10 -20.13
CA ARG A 6 -2.57 2.36 -18.98
C ARG A 6 -1.76 3.23 -18.02
N ARG A 7 -1.34 4.41 -18.45
CA ARG A 7 -0.44 5.30 -17.69
C ARG A 7 -1.12 6.63 -17.45
N LEU A 8 -1.53 6.86 -16.20
CA LEU A 8 -1.93 8.20 -15.77
C LEU A 8 -0.68 8.98 -15.40
N LYS A 9 -0.56 10.22 -15.87
CA LYS A 9 0.47 11.18 -15.45
C LYS A 9 -0.19 12.41 -14.86
N PHE A 10 0.22 12.82 -13.67
CA PHE A 10 -0.33 14.00 -13.01
C PHE A 10 0.71 14.60 -12.08
N GLY A 11 1.00 15.90 -12.19
CA GLY A 11 1.89 16.61 -11.25
C GLY A 11 3.21 15.90 -10.89
N GLY A 12 3.84 15.22 -11.86
CA GLY A 12 5.11 14.50 -11.66
C GLY A 12 5.00 13.05 -11.18
N ILE A 13 3.80 12.56 -10.85
CA ILE A 13 3.58 11.14 -10.53
C ILE A 13 3.05 10.38 -11.75
N GLU A 14 3.33 9.08 -11.79
CA GLU A 14 2.89 8.19 -12.85
C GLU A 14 2.34 6.88 -12.29
N ILE A 15 1.14 6.53 -12.70
CA ILE A 15 0.37 5.41 -12.15
C ILE A 15 -0.01 4.44 -13.26
N ASN A 16 0.07 3.15 -12.96
CA ASN A 16 -0.54 2.12 -13.78
C ASN A 16 -2.03 1.97 -13.44
N THR A 17 -2.88 2.40 -14.35
CA THR A 17 -4.34 2.46 -14.15
C THR A 17 -5.02 1.09 -14.07
N ARG A 18 -4.33 0.00 -14.47
CA ARG A 18 -4.91 -1.36 -14.40
C ARG A 18 -4.78 -2.00 -13.03
N ASN A 19 -3.73 -1.66 -12.28
CA ASN A 19 -3.42 -2.34 -11.02
C ASN A 19 -3.21 -1.41 -9.82
N ASN A 20 -3.34 -0.08 -10.00
CA ASN A 20 -3.16 0.89 -8.91
C ASN A 20 -1.74 0.88 -8.29
N ALA A 21 -0.72 0.45 -9.05
CA ALA A 21 0.68 0.54 -8.68
C ALA A 21 1.37 1.77 -9.31
N PRO A 22 2.56 2.19 -8.83
CA PRO A 22 3.38 3.18 -9.52
C PRO A 22 3.79 2.62 -10.89
N TRP A 23 3.97 3.50 -11.87
CA TRP A 23 4.47 3.09 -13.19
C TRP A 23 5.83 2.39 -13.09
N TYR A 24 6.68 2.89 -12.20
CA TYR A 24 7.98 2.30 -11.84
C TYR A 24 7.88 1.52 -10.53
N ALA A 25 7.04 0.48 -10.52
CA ALA A 25 6.95 -0.44 -9.40
C ALA A 25 8.21 -1.33 -9.26
N PRO A 26 8.49 -1.87 -8.06
CA PRO A 26 9.53 -2.88 -7.87
C PRO A 26 9.38 -4.04 -8.84
N LYS A 27 10.51 -4.59 -9.30
CA LYS A 27 10.56 -5.72 -10.22
C LYS A 27 11.45 -6.83 -9.66
N LEU A 28 10.95 -7.56 -8.67
CA LEU A 28 11.63 -8.73 -8.12
C LEU A 28 11.02 -10.01 -8.70
N ASP A 29 11.86 -10.90 -9.23
CA ASP A 29 11.43 -12.21 -9.74
C ASP A 29 11.42 -13.28 -8.64
N HIS A 30 12.15 -13.04 -7.54
CA HIS A 30 12.15 -13.88 -6.35
C HIS A 30 12.61 -13.11 -5.11
N ILE A 31 12.36 -13.68 -3.93
CA ILE A 31 12.91 -13.27 -2.63
C ILE A 31 13.66 -14.48 -2.07
N ALA A 32 14.93 -14.30 -1.72
CA ALA A 32 15.72 -15.31 -1.01
C ALA A 32 15.78 -14.96 0.49
N VAL A 33 15.41 -15.92 1.34
CA VAL A 33 15.43 -15.78 2.80
C VAL A 33 16.51 -16.70 3.35
N THR A 34 17.62 -16.12 3.79
CA THR A 34 18.75 -16.87 4.34
C THR A 34 18.72 -16.85 5.86
N ARG A 35 18.68 -18.02 6.50
CA ARG A 35 18.94 -18.15 7.95
C ARG A 35 20.44 -18.13 8.18
N LEU A 36 20.93 -17.12 8.88
CA LEU A 36 22.37 -16.90 9.03
C LEU A 36 23.07 -17.93 9.93
N GLU A 37 22.36 -18.51 10.90
CA GLU A 37 22.94 -19.49 11.84
C GLU A 37 23.43 -20.77 11.14
N ASN A 38 22.67 -21.25 10.15
CA ASN A 38 22.92 -22.52 9.47
C ASN A 38 23.08 -22.37 7.95
N GLN A 39 23.04 -21.14 7.44
CA GLN A 39 23.14 -20.79 6.01
C GLN A 39 22.06 -21.43 5.13
N THR A 40 20.93 -21.87 5.69
CA THR A 40 19.84 -22.42 4.88
C THR A 40 19.07 -21.30 4.18
N GLU A 41 18.82 -21.47 2.89
CA GLU A 41 18.06 -20.51 2.07
C GLU A 41 16.68 -21.07 1.71
N HIS A 42 15.67 -20.20 1.79
CA HIS A 42 14.34 -20.45 1.24
C HIS A 42 14.02 -19.43 0.14
N GLN A 43 13.59 -19.90 -1.02
CA GLN A 43 13.22 -19.03 -2.15
C GLN A 43 11.70 -18.88 -2.28
N ILE A 44 11.25 -17.63 -2.43
CA ILE A 44 9.87 -17.27 -2.76
C ILE A 44 9.89 -16.75 -4.19
N LEU A 45 9.38 -17.54 -5.13
CA LEU A 45 9.34 -17.16 -6.55
C LEU A 45 8.13 -16.28 -6.84
N ALA A 46 8.29 -15.30 -7.72
CA ALA A 46 7.16 -14.56 -8.28
C ALA A 46 6.24 -15.53 -9.04
N PRO A 47 4.92 -15.53 -8.77
CA PRO A 47 3.97 -16.24 -9.61
C PRO A 47 4.07 -15.81 -11.09
N PHE A 48 3.63 -16.68 -12.00
CA PHE A 48 3.67 -16.39 -13.44
C PHE A 48 3.01 -15.05 -13.79
N ASN A 49 3.67 -14.25 -14.65
CA ASN A 49 3.24 -12.91 -15.05
C ASN A 49 2.98 -11.92 -13.89
N THR A 50 3.75 -12.06 -12.80
CA THR A 50 3.73 -11.14 -11.67
C THR A 50 5.13 -10.69 -11.31
N THR A 51 5.23 -9.73 -10.41
CA THR A 51 6.49 -9.36 -9.78
C THR A 51 6.29 -9.12 -8.29
N LEU A 52 7.35 -9.27 -7.50
CA LEU A 52 7.36 -9.04 -6.06
C LEU A 52 7.94 -7.66 -5.73
N GLY A 53 7.62 -7.16 -4.55
CA GLY A 53 8.14 -5.89 -4.07
C GLY A 53 7.88 -5.66 -2.60
N TRP A 54 8.45 -4.57 -2.07
CA TRP A 54 8.14 -4.05 -0.74
C TRP A 54 8.24 -5.11 0.36
N VAL A 55 9.42 -5.74 0.44
CA VAL A 55 9.69 -6.81 1.39
C VAL A 55 10.06 -6.21 2.75
N ARG A 56 9.39 -6.63 3.83
CA ARG A 56 9.73 -6.26 5.21
C ARG A 56 9.59 -7.43 6.18
N PHE A 57 10.50 -7.53 7.14
CA PHE A 57 10.28 -8.35 8.33
C PHE A 57 9.21 -7.74 9.23
N SER A 58 8.43 -8.59 9.90
CA SER A 58 7.61 -8.18 11.03
C SER A 58 8.50 -7.67 12.18
N PRO A 59 8.00 -6.78 13.05
CA PRO A 59 8.78 -6.26 14.18
C PRO A 59 9.38 -7.35 15.08
N ASN A 60 8.66 -8.46 15.26
CA ASN A 60 9.13 -9.62 16.03
C ASN A 60 10.00 -10.60 15.22
N GLY A 61 10.31 -10.30 13.97
CA GLY A 61 11.17 -11.12 13.11
C GLY A 61 10.63 -12.51 12.77
N SER A 62 9.33 -12.78 12.95
CA SER A 62 8.72 -14.10 12.71
C SER A 62 8.08 -14.25 11.33
N TYR A 63 7.81 -13.13 10.64
CA TYR A 63 7.15 -13.12 9.34
C TYR A 63 7.86 -12.16 8.38
N LEU A 64 7.69 -12.41 7.09
CA LEU A 64 7.92 -11.44 6.03
C LEU A 64 6.59 -10.99 5.44
N SER A 65 6.40 -9.68 5.30
CA SER A 65 5.40 -9.09 4.41
C SER A 65 6.07 -8.75 3.08
N TYR A 66 5.32 -8.93 2.00
CA TYR A 66 5.70 -8.50 0.66
C TYR A 66 4.45 -8.38 -0.18
N VAL A 67 4.54 -7.72 -1.33
CA VAL A 67 3.43 -7.68 -2.27
C VAL A 67 3.66 -8.60 -3.47
N VAL A 68 2.56 -9.06 -4.06
CA VAL A 68 2.54 -9.60 -5.41
C VAL A 68 1.84 -8.58 -6.31
N ILE A 69 2.56 -8.05 -7.28
CA ILE A 69 2.07 -7.07 -8.25
C ILE A 69 1.71 -7.83 -9.53
N ARG A 70 0.43 -7.80 -9.89
CA ARG A 70 -0.12 -8.38 -11.11
C ARG A 70 -0.66 -7.30 -12.03
N ASP A 71 -1.03 -7.69 -13.23
CA ASP A 71 -1.70 -6.77 -14.17
C ASP A 71 -3.08 -6.31 -13.69
N THR A 72 -3.75 -7.12 -12.86
CA THR A 72 -5.12 -6.89 -12.36
C THR A 72 -5.18 -6.26 -10.96
N GLY A 73 -4.04 -6.09 -10.28
CA GLY A 73 -4.02 -5.55 -8.92
C GLY A 73 -2.72 -5.81 -8.18
N VAL A 74 -2.63 -5.24 -6.99
CA VAL A 74 -1.55 -5.47 -6.02
C VAL A 74 -2.13 -6.22 -4.83
N GLU A 75 -1.48 -7.30 -4.42
CA GLU A 75 -1.91 -8.21 -3.35
C GLU A 75 -0.94 -8.17 -2.17
N GLN A 76 -1.43 -8.17 -0.94
CA GLN A 76 -0.59 -8.35 0.25
C GLN A 76 -0.36 -9.84 0.51
N TRP A 77 0.89 -10.24 0.67
CA TRP A 77 1.29 -11.61 0.99
C TRP A 77 2.10 -11.66 2.28
N ILE A 78 2.06 -12.81 2.94
CA ILE A 78 2.84 -13.11 4.14
C ILE A 78 3.57 -14.42 3.95
N PHE A 79 4.82 -14.45 4.41
CA PHE A 79 5.62 -15.65 4.56
C PHE A 79 5.96 -15.84 6.03
N ASP A 80 5.57 -16.98 6.58
CA ASP A 80 5.90 -17.40 7.94
C ASP A 80 7.26 -18.09 7.93
N LEU A 81 8.21 -17.57 8.71
CA LEU A 81 9.60 -18.05 8.74
C LEU A 81 9.75 -19.42 9.41
N VAL A 82 8.74 -19.88 10.15
CA VAL A 82 8.69 -21.21 10.77
C VAL A 82 8.13 -22.23 9.79
N SER A 83 6.95 -21.95 9.22
CA SER A 83 6.30 -22.91 8.31
C SER A 83 6.90 -22.93 6.90
N GLY A 84 7.50 -21.82 6.45
CA GLY A 84 8.07 -21.68 5.12
C GLY A 84 7.01 -21.61 4.01
N ILE A 85 5.76 -21.30 4.33
CA ILE A 85 4.66 -21.31 3.35
C ILE A 85 4.20 -19.88 3.04
N PRO A 86 4.43 -19.37 1.81
CA PRO A 86 3.88 -18.07 1.40
C PRO A 86 2.38 -18.17 1.15
N ARG A 87 1.62 -17.15 1.57
CA ARG A 87 0.17 -17.06 1.31
C ARG A 87 -0.30 -15.62 1.11
N PRO A 88 -1.39 -15.39 0.35
CA PRO A 88 -2.08 -14.11 0.37
C PRO A 88 -2.66 -13.85 1.76
N LEU A 89 -2.65 -12.59 2.18
CA LEU A 89 -3.20 -12.17 3.47
C LEU A 89 -4.68 -11.78 3.38
N THR A 90 -5.09 -11.21 2.25
CA THR A 90 -6.47 -10.78 1.98
C THR A 90 -6.75 -10.82 0.48
N SER A 91 -8.03 -10.86 0.11
CA SER A 91 -8.47 -10.81 -1.30
C SER A 91 -8.62 -9.38 -1.84
N ALA A 92 -8.60 -8.36 -0.98
CA ALA A 92 -8.75 -6.97 -1.41
C ALA A 92 -7.47 -6.43 -2.06
N SER A 93 -7.62 -5.69 -3.17
CA SER A 93 -6.50 -5.07 -3.87
C SER A 93 -5.99 -3.82 -3.15
N LEU A 94 -4.67 -3.72 -3.03
CA LEU A 94 -3.98 -2.57 -2.45
C LEU A 94 -3.98 -1.39 -3.42
N ASN A 95 -3.97 -0.18 -2.86
CA ASN A 95 -3.68 1.03 -3.61
C ASN A 95 -2.23 1.45 -3.31
N ALA A 96 -1.33 1.17 -4.24
CA ALA A 96 0.10 1.42 -4.11
C ALA A 96 0.56 2.66 -4.90
N THR A 97 -0.34 3.57 -5.25
CA THR A 97 -0.01 4.76 -6.07
C THR A 97 1.08 5.63 -5.48
N TRP A 98 1.27 5.58 -4.15
CA TRP A 98 2.32 6.31 -3.42
C TRP A 98 3.54 5.45 -3.03
N GLY A 99 3.68 4.27 -3.62
CA GLY A 99 4.75 3.33 -3.31
C GLY A 99 4.25 2.24 -2.37
N GLU A 100 5.00 1.97 -1.31
CA GLU A 100 4.75 0.85 -0.43
C GLU A 100 3.40 0.97 0.29
N PRO A 101 2.42 0.10 -0.01
CA PRO A 101 1.05 0.30 0.44
C PRO A 101 0.79 -0.19 1.87
N CYS A 102 1.74 -0.89 2.50
CA CYS A 102 1.52 -1.56 3.79
C CYS A 102 2.67 -1.33 4.76
N GLN A 103 2.32 -1.23 6.05
CA GLN A 103 3.25 -1.19 7.18
C GLN A 103 2.84 -2.24 8.21
N TRP A 104 3.80 -2.83 8.91
CA TRP A 104 3.51 -3.71 10.03
C TRP A 104 2.88 -2.93 11.18
N LEU A 105 1.91 -3.55 11.86
CA LEU A 105 1.49 -3.09 13.18
C LEU A 105 2.63 -3.35 14.17
N ALA A 106 2.81 -2.45 15.14
CA ALA A 106 3.88 -2.54 16.13
C ALA A 106 3.92 -3.88 16.90
N ASP A 107 2.74 -4.47 17.15
CA ASP A 107 2.58 -5.74 17.85
C ASP A 107 2.78 -6.99 16.97
N SER A 108 3.14 -6.83 15.69
CA SER A 108 3.29 -7.90 14.70
C SER A 108 2.03 -8.74 14.44
N THR A 109 0.85 -8.30 14.89
CA THR A 109 -0.41 -9.07 14.73
C THR A 109 -1.07 -8.90 13.36
N GLY A 110 -0.55 -8.01 12.53
CA GLY A 110 -1.12 -7.68 11.23
C GLY A 110 -0.40 -6.52 10.55
N VAL A 111 -1.05 -5.97 9.53
CA VAL A 111 -0.55 -4.83 8.75
C VAL A 111 -1.60 -3.74 8.66
N LEU A 112 -1.15 -2.49 8.57
CA LEU A 112 -1.93 -1.33 8.16
C LEU A 112 -1.65 -1.07 6.69
N CYS A 113 -2.69 -1.00 5.85
CA CYS A 113 -2.54 -0.89 4.41
C CYS A 113 -3.50 0.12 3.76
N THR A 114 -3.09 0.68 2.62
CA THR A 114 -3.94 1.46 1.72
C THR A 114 -4.60 0.55 0.69
N PHE A 115 -5.93 0.60 0.59
CA PHE A 115 -6.72 -0.22 -0.32
C PHE A 115 -7.40 0.61 -1.40
N VAL A 116 -7.59 -0.01 -2.57
CA VAL A 116 -8.57 0.49 -3.53
C VAL A 116 -9.94 0.47 -2.86
N ARG A 117 -10.70 1.57 -3.00
CA ARG A 117 -12.02 1.70 -2.40
C ARG A 117 -12.97 0.62 -2.92
N SER A 118 -13.68 -0.03 -2.00
CA SER A 118 -14.79 -0.91 -2.37
C SER A 118 -15.87 -0.10 -3.09
N GLY A 119 -16.38 -0.63 -4.21
CA GLY A 119 -17.42 0.05 -4.99
C GLY A 119 -16.96 1.35 -5.68
N ARG A 120 -15.65 1.52 -5.95
CA ARG A 120 -15.10 2.73 -6.61
C ARG A 120 -15.76 3.09 -7.95
N GLY A 121 -16.34 2.13 -8.67
CA GLY A 121 -17.05 2.36 -9.94
C GLY A 121 -16.10 2.51 -11.13
N SER A 122 -16.60 3.09 -12.22
CA SER A 122 -15.81 3.37 -13.43
C SER A 122 -14.99 4.65 -13.26
N PRO A 123 -13.81 4.76 -13.88
CA PRO A 123 -13.02 6.00 -13.89
C PRO A 123 -13.83 7.17 -14.49
N PRO A 124 -13.82 8.36 -13.87
CA PRO A 124 -14.45 9.56 -14.43
C PRO A 124 -13.63 10.12 -15.61
N GLU A 125 -14.20 11.10 -16.31
CA GLU A 125 -13.46 11.87 -17.32
C GLU A 125 -12.69 13.05 -16.68
N GLY A 126 -11.61 13.47 -17.33
CA GLY A 126 -10.79 14.62 -16.92
C GLY A 126 -9.60 14.26 -16.02
N ASN A 127 -8.54 15.07 -16.09
CA ASN A 127 -7.26 14.76 -15.43
C ASN A 127 -7.35 14.81 -13.89
N VAL A 128 -7.96 15.85 -13.32
CA VAL A 128 -8.09 15.99 -11.86
C VAL A 128 -9.04 14.92 -11.28
N PRO A 129 -10.24 14.69 -11.85
CA PRO A 129 -11.09 13.59 -11.39
C PRO A 129 -10.43 12.21 -11.49
N LEU A 130 -9.66 11.94 -12.56
CA LEU A 130 -8.91 10.69 -12.68
C LEU A 130 -7.82 10.57 -11.60
N PHE A 131 -7.11 11.66 -11.32
CA PHE A 131 -6.13 11.70 -10.22
C PHE A 131 -6.80 11.33 -8.89
N GLU A 132 -7.85 12.04 -8.51
CA GLU A 132 -8.58 11.74 -7.26
C GLU A 132 -9.11 10.30 -7.23
N TYR A 133 -9.67 9.82 -8.34
CA TYR A 133 -10.18 8.47 -8.47
C TYR A 133 -9.11 7.39 -8.20
N TYR A 134 -7.91 7.53 -8.78
CA TYR A 134 -6.86 6.53 -8.61
C TYR A 134 -6.15 6.65 -7.27
N LEU A 135 -5.97 7.87 -6.73
CA LEU A 135 -5.19 8.09 -5.52
C LEU A 135 -5.99 7.94 -4.23
N THR A 136 -7.31 8.12 -4.28
CA THR A 136 -8.14 7.96 -3.08
C THR A 136 -8.09 6.51 -2.60
N SER A 137 -7.66 6.34 -1.36
CA SER A 137 -7.47 5.05 -0.71
C SER A 137 -8.36 4.92 0.50
N GLN A 138 -8.83 3.70 0.78
CA GLN A 138 -9.35 3.34 2.09
C GLN A 138 -8.19 2.79 2.92
N LEU A 139 -7.88 3.44 4.05
CA LEU A 139 -6.94 2.87 5.02
C LEU A 139 -7.63 1.74 5.78
N ALA A 140 -6.94 0.62 6.00
CA ALA A 140 -7.47 -0.48 6.79
C ALA A 140 -6.38 -1.33 7.43
N THR A 141 -6.69 -1.94 8.56
CA THR A 141 -5.86 -2.99 9.16
C THR A 141 -6.26 -4.35 8.62
N VAL A 142 -5.31 -5.28 8.52
CA VAL A 142 -5.57 -6.70 8.21
C VAL A 142 -4.89 -7.58 9.24
N GLN A 143 -5.67 -8.39 9.93
CA GLN A 143 -5.17 -9.32 10.94
C GLN A 143 -4.45 -10.49 10.31
N LEU A 144 -3.26 -10.81 10.82
CA LEU A 144 -2.43 -11.88 10.30
C LEU A 144 -3.11 -13.25 10.42
N ALA A 145 -3.69 -13.55 11.58
CA ALA A 145 -4.26 -14.86 11.89
C ALA A 145 -5.48 -15.23 11.03
N THR A 146 -6.28 -14.23 10.66
CA THR A 146 -7.60 -14.46 10.04
C THR A 146 -7.72 -13.88 8.64
N GLY A 147 -6.81 -12.99 8.24
CA GLY A 147 -6.96 -12.18 7.03
C GLY A 147 -8.10 -11.15 7.13
N ARG A 148 -8.69 -10.98 8.32
CA ARG A 148 -9.84 -10.07 8.51
C ARG A 148 -9.38 -8.63 8.40
N ARG A 149 -9.99 -7.92 7.46
CA ARG A 149 -9.81 -6.49 7.23
C ARG A 149 -10.76 -5.65 8.10
N ARG A 150 -10.26 -4.53 8.63
CA ARG A 150 -11.06 -3.49 9.29
C ARG A 150 -10.65 -2.12 8.78
N ASP A 151 -11.59 -1.40 8.19
CA ASP A 151 -11.37 -0.03 7.71
C ASP A 151 -11.07 0.93 8.88
N VAL A 152 -10.22 1.92 8.60
CA VAL A 152 -9.77 2.95 9.53
C VAL A 152 -10.05 4.31 8.87
N GLY A 153 -10.94 5.09 9.49
CA GLY A 153 -11.31 6.41 8.98
C GLY A 153 -12.01 6.40 7.63
N ASN A 154 -12.25 7.59 7.10
CA ASN A 154 -12.85 7.78 5.78
C ASN A 154 -11.80 7.68 4.65
N PRO A 155 -12.20 7.31 3.43
CA PRO A 155 -11.31 7.36 2.28
C PRO A 155 -10.72 8.76 2.05
N ALA A 156 -9.43 8.81 1.70
CA ALA A 156 -8.72 10.05 1.38
C ALA A 156 -7.52 9.77 0.47
N ILE A 157 -6.89 10.81 -0.06
CA ILE A 157 -5.60 10.70 -0.76
C ILE A 157 -4.49 10.67 0.28
N LEU A 158 -3.97 9.46 0.53
CA LEU A 158 -2.95 9.19 1.55
C LEU A 158 -1.60 8.98 0.89
N THR A 159 -0.61 9.81 1.20
CA THR A 159 0.78 9.63 0.71
C THR A 159 1.60 8.75 1.65
N SER A 160 1.21 8.68 2.92
CA SER A 160 1.84 7.83 3.93
C SER A 160 0.85 7.51 5.05
N ALA A 161 0.99 6.30 5.62
CA ALA A 161 0.33 5.91 6.85
C ALA A 161 1.20 4.90 7.60
N SER A 162 1.43 5.12 8.90
CA SER A 162 2.18 4.20 9.76
C SER A 162 1.66 4.22 11.18
N THR A 163 1.82 3.12 11.92
CA THR A 163 1.52 3.11 13.35
C THR A 163 2.65 3.74 14.15
N THR A 164 2.33 4.40 15.25
CA THR A 164 3.32 4.79 16.26
C THR A 164 3.97 3.56 16.87
N GLU A 165 5.18 3.72 17.43
CA GLU A 165 5.94 2.61 18.04
C GLU A 165 5.18 1.94 19.19
N ASP A 166 4.40 2.71 19.96
CA ASP A 166 3.52 2.21 21.02
C ASP A 166 2.22 1.55 20.50
N GLY A 167 1.97 1.61 19.18
CA GLY A 167 0.80 1.11 18.50
C GLY A 167 -0.52 1.79 18.87
N GLN A 168 -0.50 2.91 19.60
CA GLN A 168 -1.72 3.57 20.07
C GLN A 168 -2.36 4.46 19.01
N SER A 169 -1.55 5.04 18.14
CA SER A 169 -1.99 5.99 17.12
C SER A 169 -1.46 5.62 15.74
N ILE A 170 -2.03 6.27 14.73
CA ILE A 170 -1.61 6.17 13.33
C ILE A 170 -1.18 7.56 12.89
N ILE A 171 0.02 7.68 12.34
CA ILE A 171 0.49 8.90 11.66
C ILE A 171 0.08 8.78 10.20
N VAL A 172 -0.64 9.79 9.71
CA VAL A 172 -1.15 9.84 8.33
C VAL A 172 -0.68 11.13 7.68
N ILE A 173 -0.20 11.04 6.44
CA ILE A 173 0.06 12.21 5.60
C ILE A 173 -0.96 12.19 4.46
N ARG A 174 -1.72 13.28 4.33
CA ARG A 174 -2.76 13.43 3.31
C ARG A 174 -2.45 14.60 2.40
N LEU A 175 -2.84 14.48 1.13
CA LEU A 175 -2.93 15.63 0.23
C LEU A 175 -4.30 16.28 0.37
N THR A 176 -4.31 17.60 0.45
CA THR A 176 -5.54 18.38 0.51
C THR A 176 -5.72 19.20 -0.75
N GLU A 177 -6.97 19.33 -1.19
CA GLU A 177 -7.36 20.19 -2.31
C GLU A 177 -6.96 21.66 -2.10
N PRO A 178 -6.86 22.45 -3.20
CA PRO A 178 -7.15 22.09 -4.59
C PRO A 178 -5.99 21.40 -5.32
N PHE A 179 -6.30 20.50 -6.27
CA PHE A 179 -5.32 19.87 -7.15
C PHE A 179 -5.29 20.52 -8.54
N SER A 180 -4.09 20.69 -9.10
CA SER A 180 -3.90 21.19 -10.47
C SER A 180 -2.86 20.35 -11.21
N PRO A 181 -3.06 20.02 -12.49
CA PRO A 181 -2.05 19.34 -13.31
C PRO A 181 -0.77 20.16 -13.49
N GLU A 182 -0.84 21.49 -13.35
CA GLU A 182 0.28 22.42 -13.54
C GLU A 182 1.19 22.50 -12.29
N VAL A 183 0.68 22.06 -11.13
CA VAL A 183 1.41 22.10 -9.87
C VAL A 183 1.96 20.71 -9.59
N PRO A 184 3.29 20.54 -9.43
CA PRO A 184 3.86 19.28 -8.97
C PRO A 184 3.22 18.83 -7.66
N VAL A 185 2.90 17.54 -7.52
CA VAL A 185 2.24 17.03 -6.32
C VAL A 185 3.10 17.21 -5.06
N SER A 186 4.43 17.32 -5.22
CA SER A 186 5.36 17.66 -4.15
C SER A 186 5.15 19.04 -3.54
N HIS A 187 4.42 19.94 -4.20
CA HIS A 187 4.11 21.30 -3.74
C HIS A 187 2.65 21.46 -3.30
N VAL A 188 1.83 20.41 -3.41
CA VAL A 188 0.45 20.42 -2.92
C VAL A 188 0.47 20.43 -1.39
N VAL A 189 -0.43 21.20 -0.79
CA VAL A 189 -0.60 21.31 0.66
C VAL A 189 -0.77 19.92 1.27
N GLN A 190 -0.02 19.67 2.34
CA GLN A 190 -0.06 18.41 3.07
C GLN A 190 -0.61 18.61 4.46
N SER A 191 -1.45 17.67 4.89
CA SER A 191 -1.91 17.57 6.27
C SER A 191 -1.22 16.36 6.91
N ILE A 192 -0.47 16.61 7.99
CA ILE A 192 0.09 15.57 8.84
C ILE A 192 -0.84 15.42 10.03
N GLU A 193 -1.42 14.23 10.18
CA GLU A 193 -2.45 13.95 11.15
C GLU A 193 -2.04 12.76 12.02
N THR A 194 -2.38 12.80 13.31
CA THR A 194 -2.41 11.60 14.15
C THR A 194 -3.86 11.16 14.30
N TRP A 195 -4.12 9.89 14.04
CA TRP A 195 -5.43 9.27 14.16
C TRP A 195 -5.43 8.25 15.29
N ASP A 196 -6.58 8.03 15.91
CA ASP A 196 -6.80 6.83 16.72
C ASP A 196 -7.01 5.59 15.84
N ARG A 197 -7.23 4.43 16.47
CA ARG A 197 -7.41 3.13 15.79
C ARG A 197 -8.72 3.03 15.00
N GLU A 198 -9.68 3.92 15.26
CA GLU A 198 -10.92 4.05 14.52
C GLU A 198 -10.79 5.00 13.31
N GLY A 199 -9.69 5.77 13.26
CA GLY A 199 -9.42 6.78 12.24
C GLY A 199 -10.02 8.15 12.55
N ARG A 200 -10.30 8.43 13.83
CA ARG A 200 -10.65 9.79 14.28
C ARG A 200 -9.36 10.60 14.44
N VAL A 201 -9.35 11.81 13.89
CA VAL A 201 -8.21 12.73 13.98
C VAL A 201 -8.06 13.21 15.43
N LEU A 202 -6.87 13.00 16.00
CA LEU A 202 -6.48 13.46 17.33
C LEU A 202 -5.75 14.81 17.23
N HIS A 203 -4.75 14.91 16.35
CA HIS A 203 -3.97 16.13 16.10
C HIS A 203 -3.73 16.33 14.60
N GLN A 204 -3.57 17.58 14.17
CA GLN A 204 -3.32 17.93 12.77
C GLN A 204 -2.35 19.10 12.66
N VAL A 205 -1.45 19.02 11.69
CA VAL A 205 -0.57 20.11 11.24
C VAL A 205 -0.70 20.26 9.73
N THR A 206 -1.01 21.47 9.25
CA THR A 206 -1.11 21.79 7.82
C THR A 206 0.15 22.50 7.36
N ARG A 207 0.73 22.05 6.23
CA ARG A 207 1.95 22.59 5.63
C ARG A 207 1.77 22.92 4.15
#